data_AF-A0A5N8WJD2-F1
#
_entry.id   AF-A0A5N8WJD2-F1
#
_cell.length_a   1.000
_cell.length_b   1.000
_cell.length_c   1.000
_cell.angle_alpha   90.00
_cell.angle_beta   90.00
_cell.angle_gamma   90.00
#
_symmetry.space_group_name_H-M   'P 1'
#
loop_
_entity.id
_entity.type
_entity.pdbx_description
1 polymer ?
#
loop_
_entity_poly.entity_id
_entity_poly.type
_entity_poly.pdbx_seq_one_letter_code
_entity_poly.pdbx_strand_id
1 'polypeptide(L)'
;PRGDDPLIPVGTPRRPDTFYGLSKSFGEDLAQFYWDKYGMETVSVRIGSCFKEPRSVRMLSVWMSPEDGARLFHAALTAEDVGHTVVYGSSANTRLWWDLTTARALGYEPQDDSEPFAEKLIAEHGDLDPENVAHAYLGGHFVSEPPIWPY
;
A
#
# COMPACT_ATOMS: atom_id res chain seq x y z
N PRO A 1 -2.96 -10.07 -7.10
CA PRO A 1 -3.66 -11.27 -6.62
C PRO A 1 -5.07 -11.31 -7.23
N ARG A 2 -5.46 -12.43 -7.83
CA ARG A 2 -6.81 -12.71 -8.32
C ARG A 2 -7.34 -13.93 -7.59
N GLY A 3 -8.57 -13.84 -7.06
CA GLY A 3 -9.18 -14.92 -6.30
C GLY A 3 -8.30 -15.33 -5.11
N ASP A 4 -7.94 -16.62 -5.07
CA ASP A 4 -7.16 -17.23 -3.98
C ASP A 4 -5.64 -17.12 -4.15
N ASP A 5 -5.16 -16.26 -5.07
CA ASP A 5 -3.73 -15.95 -5.20
C ASP A 5 -3.16 -15.49 -3.85
N PRO A 6 -1.91 -15.87 -3.52
CA PRO A 6 -1.29 -15.44 -2.28
C PRO A 6 -1.16 -13.92 -2.22
N LEU A 7 -1.31 -13.39 -1.00
CA LEU A 7 -1.02 -12.00 -0.70
C LEU A 7 0.44 -11.67 -1.03
N ILE A 8 0.69 -10.44 -1.48
CA ILE A 8 2.03 -9.99 -1.88
C ILE A 8 2.83 -9.64 -0.62
N PRO A 9 3.93 -10.36 -0.32
CA PRO A 9 4.79 -10.03 0.82
C PRO A 9 5.71 -8.84 0.52
N VAL A 10 6.16 -8.15 1.57
CA VAL A 10 7.04 -6.98 1.44
C VAL A 10 8.39 -7.30 0.77
N GLY A 11 8.82 -8.56 0.83
CA GLY A 11 10.03 -9.07 0.20
C GLY A 11 9.92 -9.30 -1.32
N THR A 12 8.74 -9.11 -1.92
CA THR A 12 8.62 -9.14 -3.39
C THR A 12 9.50 -8.05 -4.02
N PRO A 13 10.31 -8.38 -5.07
CA PRO A 13 11.17 -7.41 -5.72
C PRO A 13 10.40 -6.17 -6.19
N ARG A 14 10.94 -4.98 -5.89
CA ARG A 14 10.33 -3.69 -6.26
C ARG A 14 10.28 -3.54 -7.79
N ARG A 15 9.14 -3.10 -8.31
CA ARG A 15 8.91 -2.78 -9.73
C ARG A 15 8.25 -1.41 -9.83
N PRO A 16 8.99 -0.30 -9.63
CA PRO A 16 8.41 1.04 -9.62
C PRO A 16 7.79 1.36 -10.99
N ASP A 17 6.60 1.95 -10.97
CA ASP A 17 5.80 2.30 -12.16
C ASP A 17 6.12 3.71 -12.71
N THR A 18 6.78 4.54 -11.91
CA THR A 18 7.04 5.96 -12.19
C THR A 18 8.35 6.41 -11.53
N PHE A 19 8.84 7.61 -11.90
CA PHE A 19 9.95 8.24 -11.17
C PHE A 19 9.60 8.54 -9.71
N TYR A 20 8.32 8.79 -9.42
CA TYR A 20 7.83 8.86 -8.05
C TYR A 20 8.08 7.55 -7.30
N GLY A 21 7.58 6.41 -7.81
CA GLY A 21 7.81 5.09 -7.21
C GLY A 21 9.30 4.73 -7.11
N LEU A 22 10.09 5.12 -8.11
CA LEU A 22 11.54 4.93 -8.10
C LEU A 22 12.20 5.72 -6.96
N SER A 23 11.81 6.99 -6.75
CA SER A 23 12.32 7.80 -5.64
C SER A 23 11.97 7.22 -4.27
N LYS A 24 10.81 6.56 -4.14
CA LYS A 24 10.42 5.86 -2.90
C LYS A 24 11.25 4.61 -2.67
N SER A 25 11.58 3.88 -3.73
CA SER A 25 12.51 2.73 -3.65
C SER A 25 13.90 3.18 -3.19
N PHE A 26 14.40 4.31 -3.69
CA PHE A 26 15.64 4.92 -3.18
C PHE A 26 15.54 5.26 -1.68
N GLY A 27 14.41 5.81 -1.22
CA GLY A 27 14.18 6.10 0.19
C GLY A 27 14.27 4.87 1.10
N GLU A 28 13.73 3.73 0.67
CA GLU A 28 13.87 2.46 1.41
C GLU A 28 15.32 1.97 1.47
N ASP A 29 16.07 2.09 0.36
CA ASP A 29 17.50 1.70 0.36
C ASP A 29 18.34 2.63 1.23
N LEU A 30 17.99 3.93 1.25
CA LEU A 30 18.61 4.91 2.12
C LEU A 30 18.33 4.58 3.60
N ALA A 31 17.09 4.25 3.95
CA ALA A 31 16.73 3.84 5.30
C ALA A 31 17.51 2.60 5.75
N GLN A 32 17.62 1.58 4.87
CA GLN A 32 18.44 0.40 5.14
C GLN A 32 19.90 0.76 5.41
N PHE A 33 20.49 1.60 4.56
CA PHE A 33 21.86 2.06 4.73
C PHE A 33 22.07 2.79 6.07
N TYR A 34 21.13 3.64 6.47
CA TYR A 34 21.22 4.39 7.72
C TYR A 34 21.02 3.51 8.96
N TRP A 35 20.20 2.48 8.87
CA TRP A 35 20.11 1.45 9.89
C TRP A 35 21.43 0.69 10.03
N ASP A 36 21.94 0.09 8.96
CA ASP A 36 23.12 -0.77 9.02
C ASP A 36 24.38 -0.02 9.46
N LYS A 37 24.49 1.27 9.10
CA LYS A 37 25.68 2.08 9.38
C LYS A 37 25.60 2.89 10.66
N TYR A 38 24.42 3.36 11.02
CA TYR A 38 24.25 4.35 12.10
C TYR A 38 23.23 3.93 13.17
N GLY A 39 22.57 2.78 13.02
CA GLY A 39 21.51 2.34 13.93
C GLY A 39 20.29 3.23 13.90
N MET A 40 20.08 4.00 12.82
CA MET A 40 18.91 4.86 12.68
C MET A 40 17.69 3.98 12.35
N GLU A 41 16.75 3.92 13.27
CA GLU A 41 15.51 3.18 13.07
C GLU A 41 14.57 3.90 12.08
N THR A 42 13.89 3.12 11.24
CA THR A 42 12.95 3.63 10.24
C THR A 42 11.90 2.60 9.91
N VAL A 43 10.63 3.00 9.94
CA VAL A 43 9.52 2.22 9.37
C VAL A 43 9.14 2.81 8.02
N SER A 44 9.44 2.08 6.95
CA SER A 44 9.10 2.46 5.58
C SER A 44 7.68 1.98 5.24
N VAL A 45 6.72 2.91 5.20
CA VAL A 45 5.32 2.62 4.89
C VAL A 45 5.05 2.76 3.39
N ARG A 46 4.77 1.63 2.72
CA ARG A 46 4.26 1.58 1.34
C ARG A 46 2.75 1.85 1.34
N ILE A 47 2.39 3.13 1.41
CA ILE A 47 1.00 3.59 1.47
C ILE A 47 0.25 3.14 0.21
N GLY A 48 -0.93 2.55 0.39
CA GLY A 48 -1.86 2.30 -0.70
C GLY A 48 -2.65 3.54 -1.10
N SER A 49 -3.97 3.49 -0.97
CA SER A 49 -4.86 4.60 -1.31
C SER A 49 -5.49 5.17 -0.04
N CYS A 50 -4.80 6.13 0.59
CA CYS A 50 -5.27 6.78 1.82
C CYS A 50 -6.24 7.93 1.51
N PHE A 51 -7.53 7.65 1.59
CA PHE A 51 -8.61 8.61 1.29
C PHE A 51 -9.80 8.37 2.20
N LYS A 52 -10.67 9.38 2.36
CA LYS A 52 -11.90 9.25 3.15
C LYS A 52 -12.76 8.05 2.75
N GLU A 53 -12.87 7.79 1.45
CA GLU A 53 -13.61 6.66 0.87
C GLU A 53 -12.85 6.17 -0.38
N PRO A 54 -12.90 4.88 -0.74
CA PRO A 54 -12.36 4.37 -1.99
C PRO A 54 -13.11 4.99 -3.18
N ARG A 55 -12.39 5.29 -4.26
CA ARG A 55 -12.92 6.02 -5.44
C ARG A 55 -12.83 5.24 -6.75
N SER A 56 -12.35 4.01 -6.69
CA SER A 56 -12.27 3.12 -7.85
C SER A 56 -12.26 1.67 -7.40
N VAL A 57 -12.60 0.76 -8.31
CA VAL A 57 -12.61 -0.68 -8.02
C VAL A 57 -11.22 -1.23 -7.63
N ARG A 58 -10.13 -0.64 -8.12
CA ARG A 58 -8.77 -0.95 -7.63
C ARG A 58 -8.62 -0.63 -6.15
N MET A 59 -9.16 0.49 -5.69
CA MET A 59 -9.04 0.89 -4.28
C MET A 59 -9.70 -0.11 -3.34
N LEU A 60 -10.67 -0.92 -3.79
CA LEU A 60 -11.23 -1.99 -2.95
C LEU A 60 -10.15 -2.93 -2.40
N SER A 61 -9.01 -3.09 -3.08
CA SER A 61 -7.94 -3.98 -2.62
C SER A 61 -6.79 -3.29 -1.87
N VAL A 62 -6.67 -1.97 -1.99
CA VAL A 62 -5.48 -1.21 -1.53
C VAL A 62 -5.83 0.04 -0.72
N TRP A 63 -7.12 0.23 -0.41
CA TRP A 63 -7.59 1.39 0.34
C TRP A 63 -7.13 1.33 1.80
N MET A 64 -6.88 2.52 2.35
CA MET A 64 -6.60 2.73 3.75
C MET A 64 -7.46 3.90 4.21
N SER A 65 -8.28 3.71 5.23
CA SER A 65 -9.00 4.82 5.85
C SER A 65 -8.02 5.78 6.52
N PRO A 66 -8.38 7.07 6.73
CA PRO A 66 -7.58 7.97 7.55
C PRO A 66 -7.37 7.45 8.98
N GLU A 67 -8.36 6.78 9.55
CA GLU A 67 -8.34 6.19 10.89
C GLU A 67 -7.33 5.04 10.98
N ASP A 68 -7.32 4.14 10.00
CA ASP A 68 -6.31 3.07 9.89
C ASP A 68 -4.93 3.63 9.58
N GLY A 69 -4.84 4.69 8.77
CA GLY A 69 -3.61 5.44 8.57
C GLY A 69 -3.04 5.94 9.90
N ALA A 70 -3.88 6.56 10.75
CA ALA A 70 -3.47 7.02 12.06
C ALA A 70 -3.04 5.86 12.98
N ARG A 71 -3.77 4.74 12.99
CA ARG A 71 -3.39 3.53 13.75
C ARG A 71 -2.04 2.95 13.28
N LEU A 72 -1.80 2.90 11.97
CA LEU A 72 -0.54 2.39 11.42
C LEU A 72 0.64 3.29 11.81
N PHE A 73 0.50 4.61 11.67
CA PHE A 73 1.56 5.53 12.08
C PHE A 73 1.76 5.52 13.60
N HIS A 74 0.70 5.34 14.39
CA HIS A 74 0.85 5.15 15.84
C HIS A 74 1.67 3.89 16.17
N ALA A 75 1.33 2.74 15.57
CA ALA A 75 2.08 1.50 15.72
C ALA A 75 3.55 1.66 15.29
N ALA A 76 3.80 2.28 14.14
CA ALA A 76 5.14 2.53 13.62
C ALA A 76 5.99 3.45 14.51
N LEU A 77 5.37 4.40 15.21
CA LEU A 77 6.06 5.36 16.09
C LEU A 77 6.25 4.86 17.54
N THR A 78 5.53 3.81 17.93
CA THR A 78 5.52 3.30 19.32
C THR A 78 6.11 1.91 19.47
N ALA A 79 6.28 1.17 18.38
CA ALA A 79 7.02 -0.09 18.40
C ALA A 79 8.49 0.15 18.77
N GLU A 80 9.05 -0.75 19.58
CA GLU A 80 10.45 -0.75 19.99
C GLU A 80 11.28 -1.64 19.05
N ASP A 81 12.59 -1.35 18.92
CA ASP A 81 13.56 -2.15 18.19
C ASP A 81 13.14 -2.51 16.74
N VAL A 82 12.60 -1.52 16.01
CA VAL A 82 12.03 -1.70 14.67
C VAL A 82 13.10 -1.83 13.58
N GLY A 83 14.34 -1.45 13.85
CA GLY A 83 15.42 -1.45 12.86
C GLY A 83 15.03 -0.70 11.57
N HIS A 84 15.27 -1.30 10.41
CA HIS A 84 14.59 -0.89 9.18
C HIS A 84 13.49 -1.91 8.81
N THR A 85 12.23 -1.52 9.02
CA THR A 85 11.07 -2.37 8.74
C THR A 85 10.22 -1.78 7.62
N VAL A 86 9.87 -2.60 6.62
CA VAL A 86 8.97 -2.22 5.53
C VAL A 86 7.58 -2.82 5.78
N VAL A 87 6.55 -2.00 5.59
CA VAL A 87 5.14 -2.39 5.77
C VAL A 87 4.26 -1.88 4.64
N TYR A 88 3.17 -2.59 4.34
CA TYR A 88 2.12 -2.09 3.46
C TYR A 88 1.08 -1.31 4.27
N GLY A 89 0.67 -0.15 3.77
CA GLY A 89 -0.38 0.68 4.35
C GLY A 89 -1.73 0.41 3.69
N SER A 90 -2.54 -0.45 4.31
CA SER A 90 -3.89 -0.80 3.90
C SER A 90 -4.78 -1.02 5.12
N SER A 91 -6.07 -0.75 4.95
CA SER A 91 -7.13 -1.25 5.83
C SER A 91 -7.31 -2.77 5.67
N ALA A 92 -8.16 -3.37 6.50
CA ALA A 92 -8.46 -4.81 6.55
C ALA A 92 -9.39 -5.23 5.40
N ASN A 93 -9.11 -4.75 4.19
CA ASN A 93 -9.99 -4.88 3.04
C ASN A 93 -10.31 -6.35 2.76
N THR A 94 -11.59 -6.69 2.56
CA THR A 94 -12.00 -8.05 2.17
C THR A 94 -11.27 -8.51 0.90
N ARG A 95 -10.97 -7.58 -0.01
CA ARG A 95 -10.28 -7.84 -1.30
C ARG A 95 -8.79 -7.54 -1.27
N LEU A 96 -8.16 -7.58 -0.09
CA LEU A 96 -6.78 -7.18 0.14
C LEU A 96 -5.77 -7.89 -0.79
N TRP A 97 -4.79 -7.13 -1.29
CA TRP A 97 -3.71 -7.66 -2.14
C TRP A 97 -2.37 -7.86 -1.43
N TRP A 98 -2.19 -7.24 -0.26
CA TRP A 98 -0.90 -7.20 0.43
C TRP A 98 -0.91 -8.04 1.70
N ASP A 99 0.22 -8.67 1.98
CA ASP A 99 0.43 -9.32 3.26
C ASP A 99 0.75 -8.25 4.31
N LEU A 100 -0.11 -8.14 5.33
CA LEU A 100 0.04 -7.16 6.42
C LEU A 100 0.82 -7.71 7.62
N THR A 101 1.41 -8.91 7.52
CA THR A 101 2.13 -9.55 8.64
C THR A 101 3.19 -8.65 9.27
N THR A 102 3.99 -7.93 8.47
CA THR A 102 5.02 -7.02 9.01
C THR A 102 4.43 -5.80 9.70
N ALA A 103 3.29 -5.29 9.24
CA ALA A 103 2.58 -4.21 9.92
C ALA A 103 2.00 -4.70 11.25
N ARG A 104 1.39 -5.90 11.26
CA ARG A 104 0.85 -6.53 12.46
C ARG A 104 1.93 -6.80 13.52
N ALA A 105 3.15 -7.12 13.08
CA ALA A 105 4.30 -7.27 13.99
C ALA A 105 4.67 -5.97 14.73
N LEU A 106 4.33 -4.79 14.17
CA LEU A 106 4.47 -3.50 14.84
C LEU A 106 3.31 -3.17 15.80
N GLY A 107 2.32 -4.07 15.94
CA GLY A 107 1.10 -3.81 16.72
C GLY A 107 -0.02 -3.12 15.93
N TYR A 108 0.09 -3.02 14.61
CA TYR A 108 -0.99 -2.49 13.78
C TYR A 108 -2.10 -3.52 13.56
N GLU A 109 -3.31 -3.21 14.04
CA GLU A 109 -4.52 -3.97 13.76
C GLU A 109 -5.51 -3.07 12.99
N PRO A 110 -5.61 -3.20 11.65
CA PRO A 110 -6.56 -2.43 10.86
C PRO A 110 -8.00 -2.79 11.23
N GLN A 111 -8.89 -1.80 11.24
CA GLN A 111 -10.28 -1.98 11.67
C GLN A 111 -11.30 -1.70 10.58
N ASP A 112 -10.92 -0.99 9.51
CA ASP A 112 -11.85 -0.61 8.46
C ASP A 112 -11.76 -1.57 7.27
N ASP A 113 -12.80 -1.57 6.43
CA ASP A 113 -12.91 -2.38 5.22
C ASP A 113 -13.50 -1.55 4.07
N SER A 114 -13.01 -1.76 2.86
CA SER A 114 -13.52 -1.15 1.63
C SER A 114 -14.78 -1.84 1.09
N GLU A 115 -15.09 -3.07 1.52
CA GLU A 115 -16.20 -3.87 0.98
C GLU A 115 -17.57 -3.19 1.04
N PRO A 116 -17.92 -2.38 2.07
CA PRO A 116 -19.17 -1.60 2.06
C PRO A 116 -19.34 -0.66 0.86
N PHE A 117 -18.25 -0.29 0.18
CA PHE A 117 -18.27 0.57 -1.00
C PHE A 117 -18.30 -0.22 -2.33
N ALA A 118 -18.14 -1.55 -2.27
CA ALA A 118 -17.91 -2.38 -3.46
C ALA A 118 -19.10 -2.36 -4.44
N GLU A 119 -20.33 -2.57 -3.96
CA GLU A 119 -21.52 -2.59 -4.82
C GLU A 119 -21.66 -1.30 -5.63
N LYS A 120 -21.54 -0.15 -4.97
CA LYS A 120 -21.63 1.15 -5.61
C LYS A 120 -20.51 1.35 -6.64
N LEU A 121 -19.26 1.06 -6.28
CA LEU A 121 -18.11 1.28 -7.17
C LEU A 121 -18.13 0.36 -8.38
N ILE A 122 -18.56 -0.90 -8.22
CA ILE A 122 -18.70 -1.85 -9.33
C ILE A 122 -19.86 -1.45 -10.24
N ALA A 123 -20.99 -0.99 -9.69
CA ALA A 123 -22.09 -0.49 -10.49
C ALA A 123 -21.71 0.76 -11.32
N GLU A 124 -20.85 1.62 -10.77
CA GLU A 124 -20.41 2.86 -11.42
C GLU A 124 -19.28 2.64 -12.44
N HIS A 125 -18.30 1.79 -12.13
CA HIS A 125 -17.06 1.67 -12.90
C HIS A 125 -16.87 0.31 -13.58
N GLY A 126 -17.74 -0.67 -13.31
CA GLY A 126 -17.55 -2.06 -13.69
C GLY A 126 -16.48 -2.77 -12.85
N ASP A 127 -16.35 -4.08 -13.04
CA ASP A 127 -15.30 -4.89 -12.40
C ASP A 127 -13.89 -4.59 -12.96
N LEU A 128 -12.87 -5.11 -12.27
CA LEU A 128 -11.50 -5.08 -12.77
C LEU A 128 -11.36 -5.85 -14.08
N ASP A 129 -11.22 -5.12 -15.18
CA ASP A 129 -10.91 -5.65 -16.52
C ASP A 129 -9.40 -5.96 -16.71
N PRO A 130 -8.99 -7.24 -16.89
CA PRO A 130 -7.60 -7.61 -17.17
C PRO A 130 -6.97 -6.98 -18.41
N GLU A 131 -7.77 -6.62 -19.42
CA GLU A 131 -7.28 -6.01 -20.66
C GLU A 131 -6.97 -4.52 -20.49
N ASN A 132 -7.51 -3.91 -19.43
CA ASN A 132 -7.14 -2.56 -19.02
C ASN A 132 -5.81 -2.59 -18.25
N VAL A 133 -4.78 -1.95 -18.80
CA VAL A 133 -3.44 -1.84 -18.18
C VAL A 133 -3.51 -1.29 -16.75
N ALA A 134 -4.36 -0.29 -16.49
CA ALA A 134 -4.51 0.30 -15.16
C ALA A 134 -5.17 -0.66 -14.15
N HIS A 135 -5.88 -1.68 -14.61
CA HIS A 135 -6.45 -2.72 -13.74
C HIS A 135 -5.53 -3.94 -13.61
N ALA A 136 -4.74 -4.23 -14.65
CA ALA A 136 -3.85 -5.38 -14.69
C ALA A 136 -2.66 -5.28 -13.73
N TYR A 137 -2.25 -4.06 -13.35
CA TYR A 137 -1.07 -3.82 -12.52
C TYR A 137 -1.39 -3.09 -11.22
N LEU A 138 -0.63 -3.41 -10.17
CA LEU A 138 -0.77 -2.81 -8.84
C LEU A 138 -0.67 -1.27 -8.86
N GLY A 139 0.17 -0.71 -9.73
CA GLY A 139 0.37 0.74 -9.87
C GLY A 139 -0.87 1.50 -10.34
N GLY A 140 -1.88 0.82 -10.90
CA GLY A 140 -3.07 1.51 -11.37
C GLY A 140 -2.79 2.37 -12.60
N HIS A 141 -3.50 3.50 -12.68
CA HIS A 141 -3.29 4.51 -13.72
C HIS A 141 -1.86 5.06 -13.78
N PHE A 142 -1.03 4.93 -12.73
CA PHE A 142 0.37 5.36 -12.79
C PHE A 142 1.19 4.59 -13.84
N VAL A 143 0.77 3.36 -14.20
CA VAL A 143 1.46 2.54 -15.21
C VAL A 143 1.18 3.04 -16.64
N SER A 144 -0.01 3.59 -16.89
CA SER A 144 -0.45 4.00 -18.24
C SER A 144 -0.43 5.51 -18.44
N GLU A 145 -0.87 6.26 -17.43
CA GLU A 145 -1.11 7.70 -17.46
C GLU A 145 -0.57 8.33 -16.16
N PRO A 146 0.77 8.32 -15.96
CA PRO A 146 1.34 8.88 -14.75
C PRO A 146 1.04 10.39 -14.68
N PRO A 147 0.68 10.90 -13.49
CA PRO A 147 0.42 12.32 -13.35
C PRO A 147 1.63 13.16 -13.75
N ILE A 148 1.38 14.17 -14.57
CA ILE A 148 2.37 15.18 -14.94
C ILE A 148 2.26 16.30 -13.91
N TRP A 149 3.24 16.41 -13.02
CA TRP A 149 3.32 17.56 -12.12
C TRP A 149 3.85 18.76 -12.88
N PRO A 150 3.04 19.81 -13.08
CA PRO A 150 3.56 21.07 -13.59
C PRO A 150 4.53 21.57 -12.52
N TYR A 151 5.80 21.65 -12.91
CA TYR A 151 6.93 22.23 -12.17
C TYR A 151 6.54 23.35 -11.21
#